data_AF-A0A0D6M4D5-F1
#
_entry.id   AF-A0A0D6M4D5-F1
#
_cell.length_a   1.000
_cell.length_b   1.000
_cell.length_c   1.000
_cell.angle_alpha   90.00
_cell.angle_beta   90.00
_cell.angle_gamma   90.00
#
_symmetry.space_group_name_H-M   'P 1'
#
loop_
_entity.id
_entity.type
_entity.pdbx_description
1 polymer ?
#
loop_
_entity_poly.entity_id
_entity_poly.type
_entity_poly.pdbx_seq_one_letter_code
_entity_poly.pdbx_strand_id
1 'polypeptide(L)'
;MTSTRLALVFFLLALGLNPGVSAVRTGLSPHIHPLSYDLTVKIPVLEHFQGFTASVVIHFNLTATTSNITLHSRNLYSLRNISLISSRYSLEPTLKSIRILKDTVELSFLEDLRPGQFLLTIGEYNGRLSNASTGVIHRNLTLFTTHLQPHFARELLPCVDHPSVKAAFRLTVIHPTNTVAESNTIANDVFIVDPQWQKTVFAPTPPLPTYLIAFSVMPDTYKQIYSWLNVLE
;
A
#
# COMPACT_ATOMS: atom_id res chain seq x y z
N MET A 1 -41.51 8.25 44.28
CA MET A 1 -42.03 7.61 43.05
C MET A 1 -41.97 8.63 41.93
N THR A 2 -40.82 8.70 41.26
CA THR A 2 -40.49 9.65 40.21
C THR A 2 -40.34 8.88 38.90
N SER A 3 -41.34 8.98 38.04
CA SER A 3 -41.36 8.37 36.71
C SER A 3 -41.00 9.42 35.67
N THR A 4 -39.72 9.52 35.33
CA THR A 4 -39.23 10.29 34.17
C THR A 4 -38.80 9.30 33.10
N ARG A 5 -39.67 9.11 32.09
CA ARG A 5 -39.33 8.37 30.87
C ARG A 5 -38.43 9.25 30.00
N LEU A 6 -37.20 8.80 29.78
CA LEU A 6 -36.25 9.39 28.85
C LEU A 6 -36.68 8.99 27.42
N ALA A 7 -37.19 9.94 26.64
CA ALA A 7 -37.47 9.72 25.22
C ALA A 7 -36.17 9.82 24.42
N LEU A 8 -35.75 8.73 23.78
CA LEU A 8 -34.71 8.75 22.75
C LEU A 8 -35.21 9.55 21.54
N VAL A 9 -34.57 10.69 21.27
CA VAL A 9 -34.73 11.40 20.00
C VAL A 9 -33.82 10.73 18.97
N PHE A 10 -34.44 9.94 18.09
CA PHE A 10 -33.79 9.47 16.85
C PHE A 10 -33.66 10.65 15.88
N PHE A 11 -32.42 11.12 15.65
CA PHE A 11 -32.14 12.05 14.56
C PHE A 11 -32.01 11.25 13.25
N LEU A 12 -33.13 11.08 12.54
CA LEU A 12 -33.16 10.62 11.16
C LEU A 12 -32.64 11.76 10.27
N LEU A 13 -31.34 11.75 9.97
CA LEU A 13 -30.77 12.56 8.90
C LEU A 13 -31.19 11.94 7.57
N ALA A 14 -32.28 12.47 7.01
CA ALA A 14 -32.67 12.21 5.64
C ALA A 14 -31.58 12.78 4.71
N LEU A 15 -30.70 11.89 4.21
CA LEU A 15 -29.84 12.21 3.09
C LEU A 15 -30.73 12.30 1.84
N GLY A 16 -31.05 13.54 1.46
CA GLY A 16 -31.59 13.83 0.13
C GLY A 16 -30.61 13.31 -0.92
N LEU A 17 -31.06 12.33 -1.70
CA LEU A 17 -30.40 11.91 -2.92
C LEU A 17 -30.37 13.11 -3.86
N ASN A 18 -29.21 13.76 -3.97
CA ASN A 18 -28.95 14.75 -5.00
C ASN A 18 -28.45 13.99 -6.25
N PRO A 19 -29.26 13.84 -7.32
CA PRO A 19 -28.84 13.14 -8.52
C PRO A 19 -28.05 14.14 -9.37
N GLY A 20 -26.80 14.39 -8.99
CA GLY A 20 -26.03 15.45 -9.66
C GLY A 20 -24.57 15.59 -9.26
N VAL A 21 -23.99 14.63 -8.54
CA VAL A 21 -22.54 14.61 -8.36
C VAL A 21 -21.93 14.01 -9.62
N SER A 22 -21.64 14.88 -10.60
CA SER A 22 -20.71 14.54 -11.67
C SER A 22 -19.42 14.02 -11.02
N ALA A 23 -19.08 12.77 -11.33
CA ALA A 23 -17.81 12.18 -10.91
C ALA A 23 -16.68 13.12 -11.31
N VAL A 24 -16.00 13.70 -10.33
CA VAL A 24 -14.74 14.40 -10.55
C VAL A 24 -13.86 13.41 -11.32
N ARG A 25 -13.44 13.74 -12.54
CA ARG A 25 -12.49 12.92 -13.31
C ARG A 25 -11.19 12.88 -12.50
N THR A 26 -11.01 11.86 -11.69
CA THR A 26 -9.87 11.69 -10.78
C THR A 26 -8.56 11.34 -11.50
N GLY A 27 -8.54 11.27 -12.83
CA GLY A 27 -7.35 10.94 -13.62
C GLY A 27 -6.84 9.50 -13.44
N LEU A 28 -7.45 8.70 -12.56
CA LEU A 28 -7.19 7.26 -12.49
C LEU A 28 -7.74 6.56 -13.72
N SER A 29 -7.11 5.45 -14.11
CA SER A 29 -7.73 4.46 -14.98
C SER A 29 -8.86 3.80 -14.18
N PRO A 30 -10.15 4.14 -14.40
CA PRO A 30 -11.26 3.57 -13.62
C PRO A 30 -11.47 2.07 -13.90
N HIS A 31 -10.67 1.51 -14.81
CA HIS A 31 -10.75 0.17 -15.33
C HIS A 31 -9.83 -0.83 -14.61
N ILE A 32 -9.00 -0.37 -13.67
CA ILE A 32 -8.07 -1.21 -12.92
C ILE A 32 -8.68 -1.58 -11.57
N HIS A 33 -8.92 -2.87 -11.39
CA HIS A 33 -9.42 -3.44 -10.14
C HIS A 33 -8.36 -4.35 -9.54
N PRO A 34 -7.58 -3.88 -8.55
CA PRO A 34 -6.57 -4.68 -7.89
C PRO A 34 -7.18 -5.87 -7.15
N LEU A 35 -6.51 -7.02 -7.25
CA LEU A 35 -6.84 -8.26 -6.55
C LEU A 35 -5.87 -8.48 -5.39
N SER A 36 -4.56 -8.31 -5.64
CA SER A 36 -3.54 -8.34 -4.60
C SER A 36 -2.32 -7.47 -4.91
N TYR A 37 -1.61 -7.12 -3.85
CA TYR A 37 -0.31 -6.46 -3.90
C TYR A 37 0.70 -7.32 -3.15
N ASP A 38 1.78 -7.73 -3.83
CA ASP A 38 2.93 -8.34 -3.19
C ASP A 38 3.99 -7.24 -3.05
N LEU A 39 4.08 -6.67 -1.85
CA LEU A 39 4.87 -5.48 -1.53
C LEU A 39 6.10 -5.88 -0.72
N THR A 40 7.28 -5.52 -1.21
CA THR A 40 8.53 -5.60 -0.43
C THR A 40 9.05 -4.20 -0.16
N VAL A 41 9.34 -3.89 1.11
CA VAL A 41 9.88 -2.59 1.54
C VAL A 41 11.18 -2.80 2.28
N LYS A 42 12.25 -2.14 1.86
CA LYS A 42 13.53 -2.08 2.57
C LYS A 42 13.69 -0.72 3.25
N ILE A 43 13.72 -0.74 4.56
CA ILE A 43 13.96 0.44 5.41
C ILE A 43 15.46 0.74 5.46
N PRO A 44 15.91 2.00 5.38
CA PRO A 44 17.35 2.32 5.37
C PRO A 44 18.00 2.13 6.74
N VAL A 45 19.33 1.94 6.75
CA VAL A 45 20.15 2.12 7.95
C VAL A 45 20.44 3.60 8.13
N LEU A 46 20.48 4.05 9.39
CA LEU A 46 20.53 5.47 9.76
C LEU A 46 21.73 6.26 9.22
N GLU A 47 22.80 5.58 8.85
CA GLU A 47 23.99 6.21 8.26
C GLU A 47 23.75 6.64 6.80
N HIS A 48 22.67 6.18 6.15
CA HIS A 48 22.36 6.44 4.75
C HIS A 48 20.90 6.89 4.57
N PHE A 49 20.64 8.15 4.91
CA PHE A 49 19.30 8.76 4.96
C PHE A 49 18.71 9.12 3.58
N GLN A 50 18.68 8.18 2.64
CA GLN A 50 18.22 8.43 1.27
C GLN A 50 16.76 8.03 0.99
N GLY A 51 16.01 7.66 2.03
CA GLY A 51 14.64 7.15 1.89
C GLY A 51 14.58 5.62 1.99
N PHE A 52 13.43 5.04 1.66
CA PHE A 52 13.28 3.59 1.56
C PHE A 52 13.39 3.15 0.10
N THR A 53 13.73 1.88 -0.12
CA THR A 53 13.56 1.21 -1.42
C THR A 53 12.45 0.19 -1.32
N ALA A 54 11.76 -0.06 -2.42
CA ALA A 54 10.67 -1.01 -2.44
C ALA A 54 10.47 -1.62 -3.83
N SER A 55 9.72 -2.70 -3.86
CA SER A 55 9.23 -3.35 -5.07
C SER A 55 7.80 -3.78 -4.86
N VAL A 56 7.02 -3.83 -5.94
CA VAL A 56 5.63 -4.27 -5.87
C VAL A 56 5.25 -5.08 -7.10
N VAL A 57 4.52 -6.17 -6.87
CA VAL A 57 3.77 -6.86 -7.91
C VAL A 57 2.28 -6.62 -7.67
N ILE A 58 1.60 -6.06 -8.66
CA ILE A 58 0.19 -5.74 -8.61
C ILE A 58 -0.56 -6.74 -9.49
N HIS A 59 -1.36 -7.60 -8.88
CA HIS A 59 -2.31 -8.45 -9.59
C HIS A 59 -3.63 -7.70 -9.72
N PHE A 60 -4.13 -7.51 -10.94
CA PHE A 60 -5.36 -6.75 -11.16
C PHE A 60 -6.17 -7.27 -12.35
N ASN A 61 -7.46 -6.93 -12.34
CA ASN A 61 -8.36 -7.06 -13.47
C ASN A 61 -8.47 -5.73 -14.22
N LEU A 62 -8.31 -5.78 -15.53
CA LEU A 62 -8.58 -4.69 -16.46
C LEU A 62 -9.96 -4.87 -17.10
N THR A 63 -10.85 -3.90 -16.99
CA THR A 63 -12.25 -4.00 -17.44
C THR A 63 -12.54 -3.35 -18.78
N ALA A 64 -11.65 -2.49 -19.29
CA ALA A 64 -11.77 -1.86 -20.60
C ALA A 64 -10.43 -1.80 -21.30
N THR A 65 -10.46 -1.76 -22.64
CA THR A 65 -9.25 -1.59 -23.44
C THR A 65 -8.58 -0.25 -23.13
N THR A 66 -7.26 -0.25 -22.91
CA THR A 66 -6.50 0.97 -22.62
C THR A 66 -5.09 0.88 -23.18
N SER A 67 -4.51 2.03 -23.56
CA SER A 67 -3.10 2.14 -23.97
C SER A 67 -2.16 2.45 -22.81
N ASN A 68 -2.70 2.77 -21.62
CA ASN A 68 -1.91 3.09 -20.45
C ASN A 68 -2.52 2.58 -19.13
N ILE A 69 -1.65 2.43 -18.13
CA ILE A 69 -1.98 2.15 -16.74
C ILE A 69 -1.59 3.36 -15.90
N THR A 70 -2.55 3.98 -15.22
CA THR A 70 -2.32 5.10 -14.30
C THR A 70 -2.57 4.68 -12.86
N LEU A 71 -1.56 4.84 -12.00
CA LEU A 71 -1.62 4.54 -10.57
C LEU A 71 -1.37 5.80 -9.75
N HIS A 72 -1.93 5.88 -8.55
CA HIS A 72 -1.53 6.91 -7.58
C HIS A 72 -0.11 6.65 -7.13
N SER A 73 0.71 7.70 -7.13
CA SER A 73 2.12 7.64 -6.73
C SER A 73 2.60 9.05 -6.42
N ARG A 74 3.08 9.29 -5.20
CA ARG A 74 3.59 10.60 -4.77
C ARG A 74 4.94 10.42 -4.08
N ASN A 75 5.91 11.25 -4.43
CA ASN A 75 7.27 11.19 -3.87
C ASN A 75 7.98 9.85 -4.06
N LEU A 76 7.54 9.04 -5.02
CA LEU A 76 8.20 7.82 -5.47
C LEU A 76 8.95 8.11 -6.78
N TYR A 77 10.18 7.63 -6.89
CA TYR A 77 11.08 7.94 -8.00
C TYR A 77 12.00 6.76 -8.32
N SER A 78 12.75 6.86 -9.42
CA SER A 78 13.68 5.82 -9.88
C SER A 78 13.02 4.46 -10.10
N LEU A 79 11.80 4.41 -10.63
CA LEU A 79 11.13 3.15 -10.96
C LEU A 79 11.93 2.39 -12.03
N ARG A 80 12.24 1.12 -11.74
CA ARG A 80 13.03 0.22 -12.60
C ARG A 80 12.41 -1.16 -12.67
N ASN A 81 12.88 -1.96 -13.63
CA ASN A 81 12.47 -3.36 -13.82
C ASN A 81 10.95 -3.50 -13.90
N ILE A 82 10.34 -2.68 -14.76
CA ILE A 82 8.90 -2.70 -14.97
C ILE A 82 8.57 -3.72 -16.04
N SER A 83 7.71 -4.68 -15.70
CA SER A 83 7.17 -5.65 -16.65
C SER A 83 5.68 -5.83 -16.43
N LEU A 84 4.98 -6.19 -17.50
CA LEU A 84 3.56 -6.52 -17.45
C LEU A 84 3.39 -7.89 -18.09
N ILE A 85 2.78 -8.84 -17.38
CA ILE A 85 2.50 -10.17 -17.90
C ILE A 85 1.02 -10.50 -17.79
N SER A 86 0.54 -11.29 -18.72
CA SER A 86 -0.83 -11.82 -18.71
C SER A 86 -0.89 -13.09 -19.52
N SER A 87 -1.62 -14.10 -19.03
CA SER A 87 -1.80 -15.39 -19.71
C SER A 87 -2.48 -15.28 -21.08
N ARG A 88 -3.10 -14.13 -21.38
CA ARG A 88 -3.73 -13.86 -22.68
C ARG A 88 -2.71 -13.59 -23.79
N TYR A 89 -1.52 -13.10 -23.45
CA TYR A 89 -0.52 -12.71 -24.43
C TYR A 89 0.62 -13.72 -24.43
N SER A 90 1.00 -14.19 -25.62
CA SER A 90 2.15 -15.09 -25.78
C SER A 90 3.48 -14.39 -25.55
N LEU A 91 3.50 -13.06 -25.68
CA LEU A 91 4.63 -12.18 -25.42
C LEU A 91 4.21 -11.11 -24.41
N GLU A 92 5.15 -10.66 -23.58
CA GLU A 92 4.89 -9.61 -22.59
C GLU A 92 4.55 -8.27 -23.29
N PRO A 93 3.46 -7.58 -22.91
CA PRO A 93 3.19 -6.23 -23.38
C PRO A 93 4.37 -5.29 -23.17
N THR A 94 4.86 -4.70 -24.26
CA THR A 94 6.04 -3.83 -24.23
C THR A 94 5.72 -2.46 -23.66
N LEU A 95 6.42 -2.09 -22.59
CA LEU A 95 6.39 -0.75 -22.03
C LEU A 95 7.03 0.25 -23.00
N LYS A 96 6.28 1.29 -23.37
CA LYS A 96 6.72 2.37 -24.27
C LYS A 96 7.39 3.50 -23.49
N SER A 97 6.76 3.96 -22.41
CA SER A 97 7.26 5.10 -21.63
C SER A 97 6.67 5.14 -20.23
N ILE A 98 7.41 5.77 -19.32
CA ILE A 98 6.98 6.04 -17.94
C ILE A 98 6.87 7.56 -17.78
N ARG A 99 5.74 8.05 -17.30
CA ARG A 99 5.55 9.46 -16.94
C ARG A 99 5.23 9.56 -15.45
N ILE A 100 6.19 10.08 -14.67
CA ILE A 100 6.00 10.37 -13.25
C ILE A 100 5.44 11.79 -13.12
N LEU A 101 4.25 11.90 -12.55
CA LEU A 101 3.58 13.17 -12.26
C LEU A 101 3.57 13.42 -10.75
N LYS A 102 2.96 14.52 -10.31
CA LYS A 102 2.93 14.91 -8.90
C LYS A 102 2.29 13.86 -7.98
N ASP A 103 1.17 13.29 -8.40
CA ASP A 103 0.33 12.40 -7.59
C ASP A 103 0.02 11.07 -8.27
N THR A 104 0.54 10.86 -9.48
CA THR A 104 0.32 9.67 -10.29
C THR A 104 1.58 9.26 -11.04
N VAL A 105 1.62 7.99 -11.42
CA VAL A 105 2.54 7.46 -12.43
C VAL A 105 1.73 6.85 -13.56
N GLU A 106 2.14 7.13 -14.79
CA GLU A 106 1.53 6.59 -15.99
C GLU A 106 2.52 5.69 -16.73
N LEU A 107 2.09 4.47 -17.01
CA LEU A 107 2.82 3.47 -17.77
C LEU A 107 2.12 3.31 -19.12
N SER A 108 2.74 3.80 -20.19
CA SER A 108 2.18 3.69 -21.54
C SER A 108 2.78 2.47 -22.24
N PHE A 109 1.96 1.72 -22.97
CA PHE A 109 2.36 0.52 -23.69
C PHE A 109 2.40 0.78 -25.21
N LEU A 110 3.15 -0.05 -25.95
CA LEU A 110 3.19 0.05 -27.42
C LEU A 110 1.87 -0.38 -28.06
N GLU A 111 1.20 -1.36 -27.47
CA GLU A 111 -0.07 -1.90 -27.93
C GLU A 111 -1.17 -1.71 -26.88
N ASP A 112 -2.41 -1.63 -27.35
CA ASP A 112 -3.58 -1.53 -26.48
C ASP A 112 -3.77 -2.81 -25.66
N LEU A 113 -3.86 -2.64 -24.35
CA LEU A 113 -4.16 -3.70 -23.41
C LEU A 113 -5.66 -3.97 -23.42
N ARG A 114 -6.06 -5.16 -23.86
CA ARG A 114 -7.44 -5.64 -23.81
C ARG A 114 -7.84 -6.12 -22.41
N PRO A 115 -9.14 -6.13 -22.07
CA PRO A 115 -9.64 -6.64 -20.78
C PRO A 115 -9.13 -8.04 -20.42
N GLY A 116 -8.78 -8.22 -19.15
CA GLY A 116 -8.19 -9.46 -18.65
C GLY A 116 -7.47 -9.29 -17.31
N GLN A 117 -6.84 -10.36 -16.83
CA GLN A 117 -5.99 -10.31 -15.64
C GLN A 117 -4.55 -10.03 -16.02
N PHE A 118 -3.88 -9.24 -15.19
CA PHE A 118 -2.50 -8.83 -15.39
C PHE A 118 -1.72 -8.86 -14.07
N LEU A 119 -0.42 -9.13 -14.19
CA LEU A 119 0.57 -8.92 -13.14
C LEU A 119 1.51 -7.81 -13.61
N LEU A 120 1.43 -6.65 -12.95
CA LEU A 120 2.35 -5.54 -13.16
C LEU A 120 3.45 -5.61 -12.11
N THR A 121 4.68 -5.81 -12.54
CA THR A 121 5.86 -5.75 -11.68
C THR A 121 6.48 -4.36 -11.77
N ILE A 122 6.75 -3.74 -10.63
CA ILE A 122 7.68 -2.61 -10.49
C ILE A 122 8.79 -3.12 -9.58
N GLY A 123 9.87 -3.61 -10.18
CA GLY A 123 10.88 -4.40 -9.48
C GLY A 123 11.76 -3.59 -8.51
N GLU A 124 11.86 -2.27 -8.71
CA GLU A 124 12.54 -1.38 -7.78
C GLU A 124 12.01 0.06 -7.92
N TYR A 125 11.85 0.75 -6.80
CA TYR A 125 11.64 2.19 -6.72
C TYR A 125 12.12 2.74 -5.37
N ASN A 126 12.41 4.04 -5.33
CA ASN A 126 12.74 4.76 -4.12
C ASN A 126 11.52 5.56 -3.64
N GLY A 127 11.37 5.69 -2.32
CA GLY A 127 10.39 6.57 -1.71
C GLY A 127 10.97 7.40 -0.58
N ARG A 128 10.39 8.58 -0.36
CA ARG A 128 10.84 9.49 0.70
C ARG A 128 10.29 9.08 2.05
N LEU A 129 11.12 9.22 3.08
CA LEU A 129 10.66 9.21 4.46
C LEU A 129 10.08 10.58 4.82
N SER A 130 9.06 10.55 5.66
CA SER A 130 8.34 11.71 6.15
C SER A 130 8.74 12.01 7.60
N ASN A 131 9.12 13.25 7.87
CA ASN A 131 9.27 13.75 9.25
C ASN A 131 7.91 14.25 9.82
N ALA A 132 6.87 14.26 8.98
CA ALA A 132 5.52 14.65 9.33
C ALA A 132 4.74 13.46 9.95
N SER A 133 3.41 13.52 9.92
CA SER A 133 2.52 12.53 10.52
C SER A 133 1.90 11.57 9.50
N THR A 134 2.38 11.51 8.26
CA THR A 134 1.77 10.73 7.16
C THR A 134 2.82 10.06 6.27
N GLY A 135 2.42 9.02 5.55
CA GLY A 135 3.30 8.25 4.67
C GLY A 135 4.15 7.25 5.45
N VAL A 136 5.39 7.02 5.00
CA VAL A 136 6.40 6.27 5.77
C VAL A 136 7.14 7.26 6.68
N ILE A 137 6.82 7.21 7.96
CA ILE A 137 7.28 8.15 8.97
C ILE A 137 8.54 7.59 9.62
N HIS A 138 9.52 8.47 9.85
CA HIS A 138 10.66 8.18 10.71
C HIS A 138 10.61 9.03 11.98
N ARG A 139 10.73 8.41 13.15
CA ARG A 139 10.67 9.05 14.47
C ARG A 139 11.84 8.62 15.35
N ASN A 140 12.33 9.56 16.17
CA ASN A 140 13.33 9.34 17.20
C ASN A 140 14.60 8.59 16.72
N LEU A 141 14.94 8.75 15.45
CA LEU A 141 16.04 8.08 14.78
C LEU A 141 15.97 6.54 14.75
N THR A 142 14.99 5.88 15.35
CA THR A 142 14.99 4.41 15.45
C THR A 142 13.67 3.75 15.05
N LEU A 143 12.57 4.52 15.02
CA LEU A 143 11.25 4.02 14.68
C LEU A 143 10.88 4.41 13.25
N PHE A 144 10.53 3.43 12.44
CA PHE A 144 9.84 3.61 11.18
C PHE A 144 8.43 3.11 11.32
N THR A 145 7.45 3.86 10.85
CA THR A 145 6.05 3.43 10.90
C THR A 145 5.25 4.08 9.78
N THR A 146 4.11 3.51 9.42
CA THR A 146 3.25 4.05 8.37
C THR A 146 1.98 4.68 8.93
N HIS A 147 1.59 5.83 8.41
CA HIS A 147 0.23 6.37 8.56
C HIS A 147 -0.31 6.77 7.19
N LEU A 148 -1.20 5.94 6.64
CA LEU A 148 -1.61 6.02 5.24
C LEU A 148 -2.98 6.67 5.01
N GLN A 149 -3.71 7.03 6.07
CA GLN A 149 -5.05 7.62 5.98
C GLN A 149 -5.00 9.15 5.76
N PRO A 150 -5.86 9.72 4.87
CA PRO A 150 -6.83 9.02 4.02
C PRO A 150 -6.27 8.56 2.67
N HIS A 151 -5.24 9.23 2.16
CA HIS A 151 -4.74 9.06 0.78
C HIS A 151 -3.20 9.13 0.70
N PHE A 152 -2.53 8.56 1.71
CA PHE A 152 -1.07 8.57 1.81
C PHE A 152 -0.44 7.21 1.49
N ALA A 153 -1.24 6.19 1.15
CA ALA A 153 -0.69 4.93 0.64
C ALA A 153 0.13 5.15 -0.65
N ARG A 154 -0.25 6.13 -1.47
CA ARG A 154 0.52 6.54 -2.64
C ARG A 154 1.94 7.06 -2.35
N GLU A 155 2.27 7.35 -1.09
CA GLU A 155 3.62 7.72 -0.66
C GLU A 155 4.48 6.50 -0.26
N LEU A 156 3.86 5.32 -0.17
CA LEU A 156 4.52 4.04 0.12
C LEU A 156 4.68 3.19 -1.15
N LEU A 157 3.63 3.11 -1.97
CA LEU A 157 3.61 2.28 -3.18
C LEU A 157 2.77 2.89 -4.30
N PRO A 158 3.11 2.65 -5.58
CA PRO A 158 2.21 2.93 -6.69
C PRO A 158 0.96 2.05 -6.57
N CYS A 159 -0.24 2.63 -6.43
CA CYS A 159 -1.46 1.86 -6.18
C CYS A 159 -2.77 2.56 -6.59
N VAL A 160 -3.88 1.81 -6.54
CA VAL A 160 -5.23 2.39 -6.62
C VAL A 160 -5.68 2.85 -5.22
N ASP A 161 -5.18 4.01 -4.82
CA ASP A 161 -5.43 4.62 -3.51
C ASP A 161 -6.84 5.27 -3.36
N HIS A 162 -7.88 4.43 -3.25
CA HIS A 162 -9.28 4.83 -3.07
C HIS A 162 -9.99 3.97 -2.00
N PRO A 163 -10.79 4.55 -1.09
CA PRO A 163 -11.34 3.83 0.06
C PRO A 163 -12.31 2.69 -0.28
N SER A 164 -12.99 2.76 -1.44
CA SER A 164 -13.88 1.70 -1.90
C SER A 164 -13.16 0.52 -2.58
N VAL A 165 -11.87 0.67 -2.89
CA VAL A 165 -11.09 -0.37 -3.56
C VAL A 165 -10.36 -1.19 -2.51
N LYS A 166 -10.56 -2.50 -2.53
CA LYS A 166 -9.95 -3.44 -1.58
C LYS A 166 -9.13 -4.48 -2.33
N ALA A 167 -7.99 -4.86 -1.75
CA ALA A 167 -7.12 -5.92 -2.26
C ALA A 167 -6.43 -6.64 -1.11
N ALA A 168 -5.99 -7.87 -1.33
CA ALA A 168 -5.13 -8.57 -0.38
C ALA A 168 -3.69 -8.06 -0.46
N PHE A 169 -2.98 -8.01 0.65
CA PHE A 169 -1.57 -7.59 0.67
C PHE A 169 -0.70 -8.71 1.23
N ARG A 170 0.41 -8.98 0.53
CA ARG A 170 1.52 -9.79 1.02
C ARG A 170 2.69 -8.87 1.27
N LEU A 171 2.95 -8.56 2.54
CA LEU A 171 4.01 -7.64 2.92
C LEU A 171 5.28 -8.43 3.28
N THR A 172 6.41 -7.97 2.75
CA THR A 172 7.74 -8.30 3.24
C THR A 172 8.46 -7.02 3.61
N VAL A 173 9.03 -6.98 4.82
CA VAL A 173 9.85 -5.85 5.27
C VAL A 173 11.29 -6.32 5.41
N ILE A 174 12.22 -5.63 4.76
CA ILE A 174 13.67 -5.81 4.91
C ILE A 174 14.17 -4.72 5.84
N HIS A 175 14.79 -5.10 6.95
CA HIS A 175 15.17 -4.20 8.04
C HIS A 175 16.45 -4.67 8.74
N PRO A 176 17.12 -3.80 9.52
CA PRO A 176 18.35 -4.17 10.22
C PRO A 176 18.17 -5.35 11.18
N THR A 177 19.20 -6.17 11.36
CA THR A 177 19.16 -7.38 12.20
C THR A 177 18.87 -7.13 13.69
N ASN A 178 19.14 -5.94 14.21
CA ASN A 178 18.86 -5.51 15.59
C ASN A 178 17.48 -4.81 15.75
N THR A 179 16.55 -5.06 14.84
CA THR A 179 15.21 -4.48 14.85
C THR A 179 14.15 -5.54 14.63
N VAL A 180 12.94 -5.30 15.12
CA VAL A 180 11.74 -6.11 14.85
C VAL A 180 10.87 -5.37 13.84
N ALA A 181 10.14 -6.13 13.01
CA ALA A 181 9.10 -5.59 12.15
C ALA A 181 7.73 -6.15 12.56
N GLU A 182 6.73 -5.27 12.66
CA GLU A 182 5.33 -5.60 12.96
C GLU A 182 4.43 -5.08 11.84
N SER A 183 3.31 -5.76 11.58
CA SER A 183 2.35 -5.36 10.55
C SER A 183 0.90 -5.75 10.90
N ASN A 184 -0.02 -5.63 9.95
CA ASN A 184 -1.43 -5.96 10.09
C ASN A 184 -1.68 -7.45 10.44
N THR A 185 -0.73 -8.31 10.08
CA THR A 185 -0.83 -9.76 10.20
C THR A 185 0.41 -10.30 10.90
N ILE A 186 0.33 -11.55 11.36
CA ILE A 186 1.46 -12.23 12.00
C ILE A 186 2.63 -12.42 11.03
N ALA A 187 3.85 -12.32 11.55
CA ALA A 187 5.03 -12.76 10.83
C ALA A 187 4.97 -14.28 10.63
N ASN A 188 5.04 -14.73 9.39
CA ASN A 188 5.17 -16.15 9.06
C ASN A 188 6.61 -16.62 9.25
N ASP A 189 7.56 -15.82 8.79
CA ASP A 189 8.97 -16.18 8.75
C ASP A 189 9.88 -14.96 8.89
N VAL A 190 11.06 -15.17 9.46
CA VAL A 190 12.16 -14.20 9.49
C VAL A 190 13.40 -14.87 8.93
N PHE A 191 14.04 -14.22 7.95
CA PHE A 191 15.25 -14.73 7.30
C PHE A 191 16.37 -13.70 7.40
N ILE A 192 17.53 -14.11 7.90
CA ILE A 192 18.76 -13.31 7.79
C ILE A 192 19.16 -13.27 6.31
N VAL A 193 19.28 -12.07 5.76
CA VAL A 193 19.74 -11.84 4.39
C VAL A 193 21.26 -11.77 4.38
N ASP A 194 21.83 -10.99 5.31
CA ASP A 194 23.26 -10.83 5.54
C ASP A 194 23.48 -10.32 6.99
N PRO A 195 24.72 -10.10 7.47
CA PRO A 195 24.96 -9.64 8.85
C PRO A 195 24.26 -8.32 9.23
N GLN A 196 23.96 -7.46 8.26
CA GLN A 196 23.33 -6.16 8.47
C GLN A 196 21.80 -6.22 8.29
N TRP A 197 21.30 -7.10 7.42
CA TRP A 197 19.90 -7.12 7.00
C TRP A 197 19.19 -8.45 7.28
N GLN A 198 17.94 -8.36 7.71
CA GLN A 198 16.99 -9.46 7.73
C GLN A 198 15.69 -9.08 7.01
N LYS A 199 14.91 -10.08 6.61
CA LYS A 199 13.59 -9.88 6.04
C LYS A 199 12.53 -10.61 6.89
N THR A 200 11.46 -9.90 7.21
CA THR A 200 10.28 -10.45 7.87
C THR A 200 9.15 -10.55 6.85
N VAL A 201 8.60 -11.75 6.68
CA VAL A 201 7.52 -12.06 5.74
C VAL A 201 6.23 -12.22 6.53
N PHE A 202 5.22 -11.42 6.22
CA PHE A 202 3.94 -11.44 6.92
C PHE A 202 2.90 -12.31 6.19
N ALA A 203 1.95 -12.85 6.95
CA ALA A 203 0.82 -13.56 6.36
C ALA A 203 -0.02 -12.63 5.47
N PRO A 204 -0.66 -13.13 4.40
CA PRO A 204 -1.53 -12.31 3.56
C PRO A 204 -2.68 -11.68 4.37
N THR A 205 -2.98 -10.41 4.11
CA THR A 205 -4.16 -9.75 4.71
C THR A 205 -5.46 -10.24 4.04
N PRO A 206 -6.61 -10.15 4.73
CA PRO A 206 -7.89 -10.11 4.01
C PRO A 206 -7.95 -8.87 3.09
N PRO A 207 -8.87 -8.82 2.11
CA PRO A 207 -9.02 -7.64 1.26
C PRO A 207 -9.34 -6.38 2.07
N LEU A 208 -8.46 -5.39 1.99
CA LEU A 208 -8.60 -4.11 2.71
C LEU A 208 -8.25 -2.92 1.79
N PRO A 209 -8.75 -1.71 2.10
CA PRO A 209 -8.32 -0.50 1.41
C PRO A 209 -6.85 -0.18 1.68
N THR A 210 -6.18 0.41 0.68
CA THR A 210 -4.75 0.77 0.73
C THR A 210 -4.33 1.56 1.97
N TYR A 211 -5.19 2.46 2.46
CA TYR A 211 -4.89 3.31 3.62
C TYR A 211 -4.82 2.55 4.95
N LEU A 212 -5.28 1.29 5.01
CA LEU A 212 -5.20 0.45 6.22
C LEU A 212 -3.92 -0.39 6.29
N ILE A 213 -3.07 -0.36 5.27
CA ILE A 213 -1.77 -1.02 5.35
C ILE A 213 -0.91 -0.32 6.39
N ALA A 214 -0.38 -1.13 7.30
CA ALA A 214 0.41 -0.68 8.42
C ALA A 214 1.64 -1.58 8.59
N PHE A 215 2.80 -0.97 8.77
CA PHE A 215 3.95 -1.65 9.36
C PHE A 215 4.76 -0.71 10.24
N SER A 216 5.50 -1.30 11.17
CA SER A 216 6.49 -0.60 11.99
C SER A 216 7.79 -1.38 12.06
N VAL A 217 8.92 -0.68 12.05
CA VAL A 217 10.25 -1.23 12.33
C VAL A 217 10.83 -0.47 13.51
N MET A 218 11.24 -1.20 14.54
CA MET A 218 11.72 -0.65 15.80
C MET A 218 12.82 -1.52 16.41
N PRO A 219 13.70 -0.98 17.27
CA PRO A 219 14.68 -1.78 18.00
C PRO A 219 14.07 -2.98 18.71
N ASP A 220 14.80 -4.09 18.76
CA ASP A 220 14.42 -5.31 19.50
C ASP A 220 14.24 -5.12 21.01
N THR A 221 14.77 -4.03 21.55
CA THR A 221 14.56 -3.62 22.94
C THR A 221 13.14 -3.14 23.23
N TYR A 222 12.34 -2.80 22.22
CA TYR A 222 10.92 -2.50 22.40
C TYR A 222 10.20 -3.80 22.80
N LYS A 223 9.77 -3.87 24.06
CA LYS A 223 9.08 -5.05 24.60
C LYS A 223 7.73 -5.23 23.91
N GLN A 224 7.59 -6.35 23.22
CA GLN A 224 6.27 -6.88 22.87
C GLN A 224 5.58 -7.34 24.16
N ILE A 225 4.58 -6.59 24.59
CA ILE A 225 3.73 -6.99 25.72
C ILE A 225 2.72 -7.98 25.18
N TYR A 226 3.04 -9.27 25.30
CA TYR A 226 2.06 -10.34 25.09
C TYR A 226 1.14 -10.38 26.32
N SER A 227 0.12 -9.53 26.39
CA SER A 227 -0.91 -9.65 27.41
C SER A 227 -1.93 -10.71 27.00
N TRP A 228 -1.60 -11.98 27.24
CA TRP A 228 -2.57 -13.08 27.26
C TRP A 228 -3.09 -13.36 28.67
N LEU A 229 -3.33 -12.31 29.47
CA LEU A 229 -3.82 -12.46 30.84
C LEU A 229 -5.00 -11.53 31.13
N ASN A 230 -6.12 -12.19 31.45
CA ASN A 230 -7.26 -11.74 32.26
C ASN A 230 -8.44 -11.03 31.55
N VAL A 231 -9.02 -11.70 30.54
CA VAL A 231 -10.47 -11.61 30.36
C VAL A 231 -11.03 -12.91 30.91
N LEU A 232 -11.88 -12.81 31.95
CA LEU A 232 -12.48 -13.87 32.79
C LEU A 232 -11.76 -14.12 34.13
N GLU A 233 -11.84 -13.14 35.03
CA GLU A 233 -12.33 -13.38 36.40
C GLU A 233 -13.69 -12.70 36.55
#